data_AF-A0A1M2VP18-F1
#
_entry.id   AF-A0A1M2VP18-F1
#
_cell.length_a   1.000
_cell.length_b   1.000
_cell.length_c   1.000
_cell.angle_alpha   90.00
_cell.angle_beta   90.00
_cell.angle_gamma   90.00
#
_symmetry.space_group_name_H-M   'P 1'
#
loop_
_entity.id
_entity.type
_entity.pdbx_description
1 polymer ?
#
loop_
_entity_poly.entity_id
_entity_poly.type
_entity_poly.pdbx_seq_one_letter_code
_entity_poly.pdbx_strand_id
1 'polypeptide(L)'
;MSGKYIVVFKDHVPQSEIDKYAGQVNSNGGQVEQRYDSVLKGFSATIPDQFLTQLQSLKSDTIDYIGTSTPPTFPPPITAPFSLARAPPGAHPIPAQRYAAPARGI
;
A
#
# COMPACT_ATOMS: atom_id res chain seq x y z
N MET A 1 -12.44 -12.49 2.39
CA MET A 1 -13.14 -11.84 3.50
C MET A 1 -13.85 -10.61 2.94
N SER A 2 -14.56 -9.83 3.76
CA SER A 2 -15.18 -8.58 3.33
C SER A 2 -14.96 -7.53 4.41
N GLY A 3 -14.43 -6.36 4.02
CA GLY A 3 -14.13 -5.25 4.93
C GLY A 3 -14.99 -4.04 4.61
N LYS A 4 -15.06 -3.09 5.55
CA LYS A 4 -15.64 -1.76 5.30
C LYS A 4 -14.55 -0.86 4.70
N TYR A 5 -14.84 -0.35 3.50
CA TYR A 5 -13.94 0.53 2.78
C TYR A 5 -14.65 1.83 2.43
N ILE A 6 -13.85 2.88 2.33
CA ILE A 6 -14.29 4.18 1.81
C ILE A 6 -13.57 4.37 0.48
N VAL A 7 -14.34 4.45 -0.60
CA VAL A 7 -13.86 4.69 -1.96
C VAL A 7 -14.18 6.13 -2.32
N VAL A 8 -13.15 6.90 -2.64
CA VAL A 8 -13.26 8.29 -3.07
C VAL A 8 -12.82 8.36 -4.52
N PHE A 9 -13.67 8.90 -5.37
CA PHE A 9 -13.47 9.10 -6.79
C PHE A 9 -12.92 10.50 -7.06
N LYS A 10 -12.27 10.65 -8.21
CA LYS A 10 -11.82 11.96 -8.68
C LYS A 10 -13.01 12.84 -9.08
N ASP A 11 -12.85 14.16 -9.01
CA ASP A 11 -13.91 15.14 -9.30
C ASP A 11 -14.53 15.02 -10.70
N HIS A 12 -13.70 14.61 -11.68
CA HIS A 12 -14.14 14.44 -13.07
C HIS A 12 -15.09 13.24 -13.27
N VAL A 13 -15.21 12.36 -12.27
CA VAL A 13 -16.07 11.18 -12.35
C VAL A 13 -17.52 11.62 -12.11
N PRO A 14 -18.45 11.31 -13.03
CA PRO A 14 -19.86 11.64 -12.86
C PRO A 14 -20.51 10.70 -11.83
N GLN A 15 -21.52 11.21 -11.13
CA GLN A 15 -22.26 10.44 -10.12
C GLN A 15 -22.82 9.12 -10.67
N SER A 16 -23.20 9.11 -11.96
CA SER A 16 -23.70 7.91 -12.63
C SER A 16 -22.68 6.77 -12.69
N GLU A 17 -21.39 7.07 -12.84
CA GLU A 17 -20.34 6.06 -12.81
C GLU A 17 -20.13 5.54 -11.38
N ILE A 18 -20.18 6.44 -10.39
CA ILE A 18 -20.11 6.09 -8.98
C ILE A 18 -21.26 5.15 -8.60
N ASP A 19 -22.49 5.44 -9.04
CA ASP A 19 -23.67 4.60 -8.80
C ASP A 19 -23.54 3.22 -9.45
N LYS A 20 -22.97 3.17 -10.66
CA LYS A 20 -22.67 1.92 -11.36
C LYS A 20 -21.65 1.08 -10.59
N TYR A 21 -20.57 1.67 -10.08
CA TYR A 21 -19.62 0.97 -9.21
C TYR A 21 -20.27 0.51 -7.91
N ALA A 22 -21.09 1.34 -7.29
CA ALA A 22 -21.87 0.99 -6.10
C ALA A 22 -22.80 -0.22 -6.37
N GLY A 23 -23.47 -0.25 -7.52
CA GLY A 23 -24.27 -1.39 -7.97
C GLY A 23 -23.43 -2.65 -8.19
N GLN A 24 -22.25 -2.53 -8.80
CA GLN A 24 -21.34 -3.66 -8.98
C GLN A 24 -20.85 -4.21 -7.64
N VAL A 25 -20.52 -3.35 -6.67
CA VAL A 25 -20.15 -3.79 -5.31
C VAL A 25 -21.29 -4.62 -4.71
N ASN A 26 -22.54 -4.14 -4.82
CA ASN A 26 -23.70 -4.88 -4.32
C ASN A 26 -23.88 -6.24 -5.02
N SER A 27 -23.78 -6.26 -6.36
CA SER A 27 -23.87 -7.49 -7.16
C SER A 27 -22.75 -8.50 -6.87
N ASN A 28 -21.58 -8.04 -6.45
CA ASN A 28 -20.44 -8.91 -6.10
C ASN A 28 -20.47 -9.37 -4.63
N GLY A 29 -21.60 -9.19 -3.92
CA GLY A 29 -21.76 -9.57 -2.51
C GLY A 29 -21.19 -8.57 -1.51
N GLY A 30 -20.87 -7.36 -1.97
CA GLY A 30 -20.63 -6.21 -1.11
C GLY A 30 -21.93 -5.49 -0.76
N GLN A 31 -21.85 -4.45 0.07
CA GLN A 31 -23.03 -3.66 0.46
C GLN A 31 -22.65 -2.21 0.66
N VAL A 32 -23.26 -1.32 -0.11
CA VAL A 32 -23.04 0.14 0.01
C VAL A 32 -23.84 0.65 1.19
N GLU A 33 -23.18 1.37 2.09
CA GLU A 33 -23.75 1.83 3.35
C GLU A 33 -24.02 3.33 3.34
N GLN A 34 -23.07 4.12 2.84
CA GLN A 34 -23.18 5.57 2.78
C GLN A 34 -22.64 6.06 1.44
N ARG A 35 -23.29 7.08 0.85
CA ARG A 35 -22.83 7.74 -0.36
C ARG A 35 -22.50 9.20 -0.04
N TYR A 36 -21.45 9.70 -0.67
CA TYR A 36 -20.96 11.05 -0.52
C TYR A 36 -21.03 11.74 -1.88
N ASP A 37 -21.83 12.82 -1.92
CA ASP A 37 -22.11 13.57 -3.15
C ASP A 37 -21.71 15.05 -3.03
N SER A 38 -21.74 15.62 -1.81
CA SER A 38 -21.68 17.07 -1.60
C SER A 38 -20.27 17.64 -1.40
N VAL A 39 -19.40 16.93 -0.67
CA VAL A 39 -18.04 17.43 -0.31
C VAL A 39 -16.95 16.56 -0.92
N LEU A 40 -17.23 15.27 -1.06
CA LEU A 40 -16.31 14.27 -1.58
C LEU A 40 -17.15 13.35 -2.46
N LYS A 41 -16.72 13.08 -3.69
CA LYS A 41 -17.39 12.12 -4.56
C LYS A 41 -16.96 10.71 -4.17
N GLY A 42 -17.82 9.96 -3.49
CA GLY A 42 -17.41 8.68 -2.94
C GLY A 42 -18.55 7.86 -2.36
N PHE A 43 -18.22 6.67 -1.87
CA PHE A 43 -19.12 5.90 -1.06
C PHE A 43 -18.37 5.02 -0.06
N SER A 44 -18.99 4.78 1.08
CA SER A 44 -18.62 3.71 1.99
C SER A 44 -19.39 2.45 1.65
N ALA A 45 -18.67 1.36 1.44
CA ALA A 45 -19.26 0.07 1.20
C ALA A 45 -18.47 -1.04 1.89
N THR A 46 -19.18 -2.11 2.21
CA THR A 46 -18.59 -3.41 2.48
C THR A 46 -18.14 -3.98 1.15
N ILE A 47 -16.84 -4.17 0.97
CA ILE A 47 -16.28 -4.66 -0.29
C ILE A 47 -15.60 -6.01 -0.01
N PRO A 48 -15.88 -7.07 -0.80
CA PRO A 48 -15.15 -8.32 -0.74
C PRO A 48 -13.70 -8.13 -1.20
N ASP A 49 -12.72 -8.82 -0.60
CA ASP A 49 -11.30 -8.71 -0.98
C ASP A 49 -11.07 -8.91 -2.49
N GLN A 50 -11.81 -9.85 -3.09
CA GLN A 50 -11.74 -10.17 -4.51
C GLN A 50 -12.06 -8.96 -5.40
N PHE A 51 -13.05 -8.17 -5.00
CA PHE A 51 -13.47 -6.98 -5.73
C PHE A 51 -12.61 -5.76 -5.38
N LEU A 52 -12.09 -5.72 -4.14
CA LEU A 52 -11.17 -4.68 -3.72
C LEU A 52 -9.90 -4.67 -4.57
N THR A 53 -9.32 -5.81 -4.88
CA THR A 53 -8.13 -5.88 -5.75
C THR A 53 -8.41 -5.25 -7.13
N GLN A 54 -9.61 -5.45 -7.67
CA GLN A 54 -10.03 -4.83 -8.93
C GLN A 54 -10.16 -3.31 -8.81
N LEU A 55 -10.80 -2.83 -7.73
CA LEU A 55 -10.91 -1.40 -7.45
C LEU A 55 -9.53 -0.74 -7.23
N GLN A 56 -8.60 -1.43 -6.57
CA GLN A 56 -7.23 -0.94 -6.41
C GLN A 56 -6.50 -0.79 -7.75
N SER A 57 -6.74 -1.67 -8.72
CA SER A 57 -6.21 -1.51 -10.08
C SER A 57 -6.79 -0.27 -10.79
N LEU A 58 -8.04 0.10 -10.48
CA LEU A 58 -8.72 1.29 -11.03
C LEU A 58 -8.34 2.61 -10.33
N LYS A 59 -7.53 2.54 -9.25
CA LYS A 59 -7.06 3.69 -8.46
C LYS A 59 -6.11 4.63 -9.20
N SER A 60 -5.48 4.18 -10.28
CA SER A 60 -4.66 5.09 -11.08
C SER A 60 -5.53 6.08 -11.88
N ASP A 61 -6.62 5.58 -12.45
CA ASP A 61 -7.42 6.31 -13.42
C ASP A 61 -8.57 7.10 -12.79
N THR A 62 -9.45 6.41 -12.07
CA THR A 62 -10.79 6.92 -11.73
C THR A 62 -10.97 7.15 -10.22
N ILE A 63 -10.34 6.32 -9.39
CA ILE A 63 -10.45 6.39 -7.94
C ILE A 63 -9.28 7.22 -7.39
N ASP A 64 -9.56 8.24 -6.59
CA ASP A 64 -8.54 9.06 -5.94
C ASP A 64 -7.96 8.33 -4.72
N TYR A 65 -8.85 7.79 -3.88
CA TYR A 65 -8.47 7.17 -2.62
C TYR A 65 -9.33 5.95 -2.26
N ILE A 66 -8.71 4.96 -1.63
CA ILE A 66 -9.35 3.78 -1.06
C ILE A 66 -8.73 3.59 0.31
N GLY A 67 -9.53 3.69 1.37
CA GLY A 67 -9.11 3.50 2.75
C GLY A 67 -9.81 2.30 3.38
N THR A 68 -9.06 1.47 4.12
CA THR A 68 -9.62 0.52 5.08
C THR A 68 -10.11 1.30 6.29
N SER A 69 -11.30 0.99 6.81
CA SER A 69 -11.75 1.50 8.12
C SER A 69 -11.03 0.79 9.28
N THR A 70 -9.72 0.59 9.18
CA THR A 70 -8.89 0.02 10.25
C THR A 70 -8.25 1.14 11.06
N PRO A 71 -8.24 1.07 12.40
CA PRO A 71 -7.46 2.01 13.20
C PRO A 71 -5.97 1.94 12.78
N PRO A 72 -5.20 3.02 12.95
CA PRO A 72 -3.80 3.07 12.54
C PRO A 72 -3.04 1.94 13.22
N THR A 73 -2.79 0.87 12.49
CA THR A 73 -1.92 -0.21 12.93
C THR A 73 -0.52 0.30 12.69
N PHE A 74 0.16 0.74 13.75
CA PHE A 74 1.58 1.00 13.71
C PHE A 74 2.26 -0.27 13.17
N PRO A 75 3.08 -0.20 12.11
CA PRO A 75 3.77 -1.39 11.62
C PRO A 75 4.63 -1.94 12.76
N PRO A 76 4.69 -3.28 12.96
CA PRO A 76 5.70 -3.84 13.85
C PRO A 76 7.09 -3.42 13.34
N PRO A 77 8.07 -3.20 14.24
CA PRO A 77 9.43 -2.87 13.83
C PRO A 77 9.92 -3.92 12.83
N ILE A 78 10.41 -3.43 11.69
CA ILE A 78 10.84 -4.22 10.55
C ILE A 78 11.97 -5.16 11.03
N THR A 79 11.65 -6.42 11.33
CA THR A 79 12.68 -7.46 11.44
C THR A 79 12.99 -7.88 10.01
N ALA A 80 13.87 -7.13 9.34
CA ALA A 80 14.43 -7.57 8.07
C ALA A 80 15.24 -8.85 8.33
N PRO A 81 14.94 -10.00 7.69
CA PRO A 81 15.89 -11.09 7.67
C PRO A 81 17.08 -10.63 6.82
N PHE A 82 18.21 -10.39 7.48
CA PHE A 82 19.50 -10.17 6.84
C PHE A 82 19.91 -11.48 6.15
N SER A 83 19.31 -11.79 5.00
CA SER A 83 19.77 -12.88 4.13
C SER A 83 21.02 -12.42 3.40
N LEU A 84 22.13 -12.38 4.13
CA LEU A 84 23.48 -12.27 3.56
C LEU A 84 23.87 -13.64 3.00
N ALA A 85 23.43 -13.92 1.78
CA ALA A 85 23.90 -15.08 1.04
C ALA A 85 24.01 -14.75 -0.45
N ARG A 86 25.15 -14.20 -0.88
CA ARG A 86 26.04 -14.80 -1.90
C ARG A 86 27.22 -13.87 -2.17
N ALA A 87 28.42 -14.24 -1.71
CA ALA A 87 29.68 -13.76 -2.26
C ALA A 87 30.46 -14.98 -2.81
N PRO A 88 31.07 -14.88 -4.01
CA PRO A 88 31.68 -16.01 -4.72
C PRO A 88 32.97 -16.51 -4.04
N PRO A 89 33.33 -17.81 -4.18
CA PRO A 89 34.54 -18.37 -3.60
C PRO A 89 35.76 -17.98 -4.46
N GLY A 90 36.79 -17.38 -3.86
CA GLY A 90 38.11 -17.31 -4.51
C GLY A 90 38.87 -15.99 -4.43
N ALA A 91 39.01 -15.36 -3.26
CA ALA A 91 40.03 -14.32 -3.07
C ALA A 91 40.87 -14.64 -1.83
N HIS A 92 42.17 -14.88 -2.08
CA HIS A 92 43.21 -15.26 -1.15
C HIS A 92 43.39 -14.28 0.04
N PRO A 93 43.88 -14.76 1.20
CA PRO A 93 44.20 -13.88 2.33
C PRO A 93 45.44 -13.04 2.04
N ILE A 94 45.31 -11.71 2.06
CA ILE A 94 46.47 -10.81 2.11
C ILE A 94 46.90 -10.68 3.59
N PRO A 95 48.18 -10.94 3.92
CA PRO A 95 48.65 -10.99 5.30
C PRO A 95 48.72 -9.60 5.96
N ALA A 96 48.42 -9.57 7.25
CA ALA A 96 48.57 -8.41 8.12
C ALA A 96 50.03 -7.90 8.10
N GLN A 97 50.26 -6.72 7.52
CA GLN A 97 51.49 -5.96 7.73
C GLN A 97 51.19 -4.50 8.06
N ARG A 98 51.46 -4.19 9.33
CA ARG A 98 52.24 -3.03 9.79
C ARG A 98 52.04 -1.73 8.99
N TYR A 99 51.29 -0.81 9.58
CA TYR A 99 51.66 0.60 9.48
C TYR A 99 51.78 1.18 10.89
N ALA A 100 53.01 1.56 11.20
CA ALA A 100 53.44 2.21 12.40
C ALA A 100 52.90 3.64 12.47
N ALA A 101 52.65 4.12 13.69
CA ALA A 101 52.40 5.51 13.99
C ALA A 101 53.64 6.37 13.63
N PRO A 102 53.49 7.49 12.92
CA PRO A 102 54.51 8.52 12.93
C PRO A 102 54.28 9.48 14.11
N ALA A 103 55.29 9.57 14.98
CA ALA A 103 55.45 10.66 15.92
C ALA A 103 55.74 11.99 15.18
N ARG A 104 55.30 13.10 15.81
CA ARG A 104 55.65 14.54 15.67
C ARG A 104 54.34 15.34 15.69
N GLY A 105 54.07 16.25 16.62
CA GLY A 105 54.94 17.12 17.40
C GLY A 105 54.50 18.56 17.11
N ILE A 106 53.98 19.25 18.13
CA ILE A 106 54.09 20.69 18.43
C ILE A 106 53.62 20.90 19.87
#